data_AF-A0A836RTG0-F1
#
_entry.id   AF-A0A836RTG0-F1
#
_cell.length_a   1.000
_cell.length_b   1.000
_cell.length_c   1.000
_cell.angle_alpha   90.00
_cell.angle_beta   90.00
_cell.angle_gamma   90.00
#
_symmetry.space_group_name_H-M   'P 1'
#
loop_
_entity.id
_entity.type
_entity.pdbx_description
1 polymer ?
#
loop_
_entity_poly.entity_id
_entity_poly.type
_entity_poly.pdbx_seq_one_letter_code
_entity_poly.pdbx_strand_id
1 'polypeptide(L)'
;MEEEILDVFIKRIEQEVITDEKMTAIPLAYLLTRNIPDSLKHFFDQEVELWIREEEEKFTSNDRFDYDMPEVRMLIDQIFDRLKQNATFSLTKFRQLLERAIKLEMNYVIEPHRTLTQFLFKDNTRVSTMEVYDTLKYFFRYDYYKKAISDYFNMKYLREVTQDQFKDLINQIDKKAFDENPLETTLKTVKTIMEFLGEVVEKEVNTLAVSTLYTALKDRNLDDYAQLAKRVMEETDIQEMNFEEIEKLLRDEIMPGVKEAEIKEPTEVIGYDKIENIEESKPEVALEDIELQESIEVEAEEEVEEEEE
;
A
#
# COMPACT_ATOMS: atom_id res chain seq x y z
N MET A 1 1.21 -13.11 16.86
CA MET A 1 1.51 -13.70 15.55
C MET A 1 2.11 -12.65 14.63
N GLU A 2 1.43 -11.51 14.40
CA GLU A 2 1.94 -10.42 13.53
C GLU A 2 3.30 -9.84 13.98
N GLU A 3 3.49 -9.49 15.25
CA GLU A 3 4.78 -8.95 15.73
C GLU A 3 5.95 -9.94 15.63
N GLU A 4 5.68 -11.23 15.86
CA GLU A 4 6.71 -12.27 15.80
C GLU A 4 7.14 -12.54 14.35
N ILE A 5 6.19 -12.52 13.40
CA ILE A 5 6.46 -12.61 11.96
C ILE A 5 7.30 -11.42 11.50
N LEU A 6 6.95 -10.20 11.93
CA LEU A 6 7.72 -8.99 11.64
C LEU A 6 9.16 -9.09 12.12
N ASP A 7 9.37 -9.53 13.36
CA ASP A 7 10.72 -9.66 13.95
C ASP A 7 11.59 -10.68 13.20
N VAL A 8 11.00 -11.81 12.80
CA VAL A 8 11.69 -12.84 12.00
C VAL A 8 12.11 -12.26 10.66
N PHE A 9 11.21 -11.54 10.00
CA PHE A 9 11.47 -10.97 8.69
C PHE A 9 12.51 -9.84 8.74
N ILE A 10 12.43 -8.94 9.72
CA ILE A 10 13.44 -7.90 9.95
C ILE A 10 14.82 -8.53 10.12
N LYS A 11 14.96 -9.51 11.02
CA LYS A 11 16.25 -10.19 11.26
C LYS A 11 16.80 -10.86 10.01
N ARG A 12 15.93 -11.43 9.17
CA ARG A 12 16.32 -12.04 7.89
C ARG A 12 16.91 -11.00 6.94
N ILE A 13 16.19 -9.89 6.74
CA ILE A 13 16.67 -8.81 5.85
C ILE A 13 17.96 -8.20 6.40
N GLU A 14 18.09 -8.04 7.72
CA GLU A 14 19.35 -7.61 8.33
C GLU A 14 20.50 -8.57 8.04
N GLN A 15 20.29 -9.89 8.10
CA GLN A 15 21.33 -10.88 7.80
C GLN A 15 21.75 -10.88 6.33
N GLU A 16 20.81 -10.65 5.42
CA GLU A 16 21.08 -10.56 3.98
C GLU A 16 21.85 -9.28 3.61
N VAL A 17 21.55 -8.17 4.31
CA VAL A 17 22.14 -6.86 4.01
C VAL A 17 23.44 -6.61 4.78
N ILE A 18 23.49 -6.96 6.07
CA ILE A 18 24.63 -6.69 6.95
C ILE A 18 25.56 -7.91 6.95
N THR A 19 26.37 -8.02 5.89
CA THR A 19 27.24 -9.19 5.68
C THR A 19 28.56 -9.14 6.45
N ASP A 20 28.98 -7.96 6.92
CA ASP A 20 30.21 -7.75 7.70
C ASP A 20 29.91 -6.91 8.95
N GLU A 21 30.35 -7.38 10.12
CA GLU A 21 30.20 -6.70 11.41
C GLU A 21 30.89 -5.32 11.44
N LYS A 22 31.82 -5.06 10.53
CA LYS A 22 32.51 -3.77 10.40
C LYS A 22 31.76 -2.76 9.53
N MET A 23 30.66 -3.13 8.90
CA MET A 23 29.85 -2.18 8.14
C MET A 23 29.33 -1.07 9.06
N THR A 24 29.56 0.18 8.68
CA THR A 24 29.06 1.35 9.41
C THR A 24 27.97 2.11 8.64
N ALA A 25 27.93 1.91 7.33
CA ALA A 25 26.97 2.51 6.43
C ALA A 25 26.59 1.52 5.32
N ILE A 26 25.37 1.65 4.84
CA ILE A 26 24.78 0.82 3.80
C ILE A 26 24.44 1.72 2.61
N PRO A 27 25.16 1.64 1.48
CA PRO A 27 24.81 2.40 0.27
C PRO A 27 23.47 1.96 -0.33
N LEU A 28 22.67 2.90 -0.85
CA LEU A 28 21.44 2.58 -1.58
C LEU A 28 21.74 1.64 -2.75
N ALA A 29 22.76 1.97 -3.56
CA ALA A 29 23.16 1.16 -4.70
C ALA A 29 23.48 -0.29 -4.31
N TYR A 30 24.05 -0.52 -3.11
CA TYR A 30 24.30 -1.86 -2.60
C TYR A 30 23.02 -2.60 -2.19
N LEU A 31 22.09 -1.91 -1.52
CA LEU A 31 20.76 -2.45 -1.15
C LEU A 31 19.99 -2.95 -2.38
N LEU A 32 19.99 -2.16 -3.46
CA LEU A 32 19.27 -2.50 -4.69
C LEU A 32 19.80 -3.78 -5.35
N THR A 33 21.05 -4.20 -5.08
CA THR A 33 21.59 -5.47 -5.59
C THR A 33 21.36 -6.66 -4.65
N ARG A 34 20.80 -6.45 -3.45
CA ARG A 34 20.61 -7.54 -2.47
C ARG A 34 19.40 -8.39 -2.83
N ASN A 35 19.38 -9.64 -2.36
CA ASN A 35 18.24 -10.52 -2.54
C ASN A 35 17.18 -10.25 -1.47
N ILE A 36 16.63 -9.03 -1.49
CA ILE A 36 15.53 -8.59 -0.64
C ILE A 36 14.31 -8.27 -1.52
N PRO A 37 13.08 -8.30 -0.98
CA PRO A 37 11.87 -7.98 -1.73
C PRO A 37 11.95 -6.62 -2.44
N ASP A 38 11.40 -6.55 -3.65
CA ASP A 38 11.47 -5.33 -4.48
C ASP A 38 10.67 -4.18 -3.89
N SER A 39 9.61 -4.46 -3.15
CA SER A 39 8.88 -3.48 -2.34
C SER A 39 9.77 -2.75 -1.33
N LEU A 40 10.67 -3.47 -0.65
CA LEU A 40 11.62 -2.88 0.30
C LEU A 40 12.68 -2.05 -0.45
N LYS A 41 13.22 -2.56 -1.55
CA LYS A 41 14.17 -1.81 -2.40
C LYS A 41 13.55 -0.49 -2.85
N HIS A 42 12.30 -0.56 -3.31
CA HIS A 42 11.53 0.58 -3.77
C HIS A 42 11.28 1.57 -2.63
N PHE A 43 10.91 1.09 -1.44
CA PHE A 43 10.77 1.95 -0.25
C PHE A 43 12.05 2.71 0.08
N PHE A 44 13.20 2.04 0.09
CA PHE A 44 14.49 2.70 0.34
C PHE A 44 14.87 3.70 -0.76
N ASP A 45 14.56 3.40 -2.02
CA ASP A 45 14.74 4.36 -3.13
C ASP A 45 13.87 5.61 -2.92
N GLN A 46 12.59 5.43 -2.53
CA GLN A 46 11.69 6.56 -2.25
C GLN A 46 12.13 7.40 -1.05
N GLU A 47 12.72 6.80 -0.01
CA GLU A 47 13.29 7.57 1.11
C GLU A 47 14.49 8.42 0.67
N VAL A 48 15.31 7.95 -0.28
CA VAL A 48 16.39 8.77 -0.84
C VAL A 48 15.83 9.87 -1.75
N GLU A 49 14.82 9.58 -2.56
CA GLU A 49 14.12 10.60 -3.36
C GLU A 49 13.55 11.72 -2.48
N LEU A 50 12.97 11.37 -1.33
CA LEU A 50 12.50 12.34 -0.36
C LEU A 50 13.65 13.22 0.15
N TRP A 51 14.80 12.64 0.51
CA TRP A 51 15.96 13.43 0.94
C TRP A 51 16.47 14.36 -0.16
N ILE A 52 16.48 13.91 -1.42
CA ILE A 52 16.88 14.75 -2.56
C ILE A 52 15.92 15.94 -2.70
N ARG A 53 14.61 15.72 -2.56
CA ARG A 53 13.62 16.79 -2.61
C ARG A 53 13.78 17.80 -1.47
N GLU A 54 14.00 17.31 -0.25
CA GLU A 54 14.30 18.16 0.91
C GLU A 54 15.55 19.02 0.70
N GLU A 55 16.56 18.51 -0.04
CA GLU A 55 17.71 19.30 -0.47
C GLU A 55 17.37 20.28 -1.59
N GLU A 56 16.52 19.89 -2.55
CA GLU A 56 16.06 20.73 -3.67
C GLU A 56 15.28 21.97 -3.20
N GLU A 57 14.40 21.82 -2.22
CA GLU A 57 13.61 22.92 -1.66
C GLU A 57 14.48 24.08 -1.12
N LYS A 58 15.74 23.80 -0.75
CA LYS A 58 16.69 24.82 -0.30
C LYS A 58 17.21 25.72 -1.43
N PHE A 59 17.12 25.27 -2.67
CA PHE A 59 17.48 26.04 -3.86
C PHE A 59 16.32 26.87 -4.39
N THR A 60 15.07 26.53 -4.07
CA THR A 60 13.89 27.27 -4.54
C THR A 60 13.51 28.44 -3.62
N SER A 61 14.12 28.53 -2.43
CA SER A 61 13.65 29.37 -1.31
C SER A 61 14.51 30.61 -1.01
N ASN A 62 15.27 31.14 -1.97
CA ASN A 62 16.23 32.22 -1.70
C ASN A 62 16.21 33.37 -2.72
N ASP A 63 15.76 34.54 -2.26
CA ASP A 63 15.66 35.78 -3.07
C ASP A 63 17.01 36.35 -3.55
N ARG A 64 18.15 35.82 -3.05
CA ARG A 64 19.48 36.37 -3.34
C ARG A 64 20.15 35.76 -4.56
N PHE A 65 19.71 34.58 -5.00
CA PHE A 65 20.33 33.85 -6.10
C PHE A 65 19.26 33.34 -7.06
N ASP A 66 19.49 33.51 -8.34
CA ASP A 66 18.63 32.98 -9.40
C ASP A 66 19.08 31.55 -9.74
N TYR A 67 18.40 30.57 -9.16
CA TYR A 67 18.66 29.14 -9.38
C TYR A 67 17.93 28.58 -10.61
N ASP A 68 17.02 29.36 -11.20
CA ASP A 68 16.26 28.99 -12.39
C ASP A 68 17.05 29.25 -13.69
N MET A 69 18.20 29.93 -13.60
CA MET A 69 19.14 30.05 -14.72
C MET A 69 19.50 28.65 -15.26
N PRO A 70 19.31 28.38 -16.57
CA PRO A 70 19.49 27.04 -17.14
C PRO A 70 20.84 26.39 -16.84
N GLU A 71 21.93 27.17 -16.83
CA GLU A 71 23.27 26.68 -16.52
C GLU A 71 23.42 26.26 -15.06
N VAL A 72 22.78 26.99 -14.14
CA VAL A 72 22.79 26.68 -12.70
C VAL A 72 21.92 25.46 -12.44
N ARG A 73 20.72 25.42 -13.03
CA ARG A 73 19.79 24.29 -12.90
C ARG A 73 20.43 22.97 -13.37
N MET A 74 21.11 22.98 -14.52
CA MET A 74 21.83 21.80 -15.01
C MET A 74 22.91 21.30 -14.04
N LEU A 75 23.61 22.21 -13.36
CA LEU A 75 24.62 21.82 -12.35
C LEU A 75 23.97 21.28 -11.08
N ILE A 76 22.84 21.86 -10.65
CA ILE A 76 22.05 21.37 -9.51
C ILE A 76 21.54 19.95 -9.79
N ASP A 77 20.94 19.71 -10.96
CA ASP A 77 20.46 18.39 -11.33
C ASP A 77 21.61 17.35 -11.32
N GLN A 78 22.79 17.72 -11.83
CA GLN A 78 23.97 16.86 -11.75
C GLN A 78 24.43 16.60 -10.31
N ILE A 79 24.31 17.57 -9.41
CA ILE A 79 24.61 17.38 -7.99
C ILE A 79 23.63 16.36 -7.39
N PHE A 80 22.34 16.51 -7.62
CA PHE A 80 21.32 15.59 -7.09
C PHE A 80 21.45 14.17 -7.62
N ASP A 81 21.75 14.01 -8.91
CA ASP A 81 22.07 12.70 -9.50
C ASP A 81 23.24 12.03 -8.76
N ARG A 82 24.29 12.81 -8.44
CA ARG A 82 25.45 12.30 -7.69
C ARG A 82 25.11 12.01 -6.24
N LEU A 83 24.29 12.83 -5.59
CA LEU A 83 23.83 12.58 -4.23
C LEU A 83 23.03 11.29 -4.16
N LYS A 84 22.06 11.07 -5.07
CA LYS A 84 21.27 9.84 -5.12
C LYS A 84 22.17 8.60 -5.31
N GLN A 85 23.10 8.66 -6.27
CA GLN A 85 24.02 7.55 -6.55
C GLN A 85 24.93 7.19 -5.36
N ASN A 86 25.24 8.16 -4.49
CA ASN A 86 26.14 7.98 -3.35
C ASN A 86 25.41 8.00 -2.01
N ALA A 87 24.08 7.94 -2.01
CA ALA A 87 23.27 7.95 -0.80
C ALA A 87 23.58 6.72 0.05
N THR A 88 23.76 6.94 1.36
CA THR A 88 24.07 5.90 2.33
C THR A 88 23.20 6.03 3.57
N PHE A 89 22.79 4.89 4.11
CA PHE A 89 22.10 4.79 5.38
C PHE A 89 23.10 4.44 6.49
N SER A 90 23.04 5.12 7.63
CA SER A 90 23.68 4.59 8.84
C SER A 90 22.97 3.30 9.27
N LEU A 91 23.64 2.40 9.99
CA LEU A 91 23.00 1.16 10.47
C LEU A 91 21.73 1.44 11.28
N THR A 92 21.74 2.45 12.15
CA THR A 92 20.56 2.82 12.94
C THR A 92 19.42 3.28 12.05
N LYS A 93 19.69 4.14 11.05
CA LYS A 93 18.66 4.64 10.14
C LYS A 93 18.12 3.52 9.25
N PHE A 94 18.99 2.64 8.75
CA PHE A 94 18.60 1.47 7.97
C PHE A 94 17.60 0.60 8.74
N ARG A 95 17.90 0.24 10.00
CA ARG A 95 17.01 -0.57 10.84
C ARG A 95 15.64 0.08 11.06
N GLN A 96 15.64 1.37 11.37
CA GLN A 96 14.41 2.14 11.57
C GLN A 96 13.55 2.18 10.29
N LEU A 97 14.18 2.42 9.14
CA LEU A 97 13.49 2.44 7.86
C LEU A 97 13.01 1.05 7.43
N LEU A 98 13.80 0.00 7.69
CA LEU A 98 13.43 -1.38 7.42
C LEU A 98 12.18 -1.79 8.20
N GLU A 99 12.16 -1.53 9.50
CA GLU A 99 11.00 -1.82 10.34
C GLU A 99 9.76 -1.06 9.85
N ARG A 100 9.92 0.23 9.52
CA ARG A 100 8.84 1.06 8.96
C ARG A 100 8.35 0.53 7.62
N ALA A 101 9.25 0.15 6.72
CA ALA A 101 8.93 -0.36 5.39
C ALA A 101 8.11 -1.64 5.46
N ILE A 102 8.56 -2.60 6.27
CA ILE A 102 7.89 -3.88 6.44
C ILE A 102 6.50 -3.68 7.07
N LYS A 103 6.40 -2.87 8.14
CA LYS A 103 5.11 -2.56 8.77
C LYS A 103 4.16 -1.88 7.80
N LEU A 104 4.66 -0.93 7.01
CA LEU A 104 3.85 -0.24 6.01
C LEU A 104 3.35 -1.21 4.95
N GLU A 105 4.20 -2.09 4.45
CA GLU A 105 3.83 -3.06 3.43
C GLU A 105 2.81 -4.07 3.96
N MET A 106 3.04 -4.64 5.15
CA MET A 106 2.10 -5.58 5.77
C MET A 106 0.73 -4.94 6.01
N ASN A 107 0.71 -3.74 6.58
CA ASN A 107 -0.54 -3.01 6.79
C ASN A 107 -1.23 -2.69 5.47
N TYR A 108 -0.49 -2.31 4.43
CA TYR A 108 -1.07 -1.99 3.14
C TYR A 108 -1.62 -3.22 2.41
N VAL A 109 -0.95 -4.38 2.51
CA VAL A 109 -1.44 -5.63 1.93
C VAL A 109 -2.78 -6.04 2.57
N ILE A 110 -2.88 -5.92 3.90
CA ILE A 110 -4.06 -6.35 4.66
C ILE A 110 -5.16 -5.28 4.64
N GLU A 111 -4.84 -4.04 5.04
CA GLU A 111 -5.74 -2.89 5.19
C GLU A 111 -5.32 -1.71 4.27
N PRO A 112 -5.42 -1.83 2.93
CA PRO A 112 -5.01 -0.76 2.01
C PRO A 112 -5.76 0.56 2.23
N HIS A 113 -7.07 0.54 2.48
CA HIS A 113 -7.87 1.76 2.62
C HIS A 113 -7.44 2.55 3.85
N ARG A 114 -7.41 1.88 5.00
CA ARG A 114 -6.90 2.48 6.23
C ARG A 114 -5.47 2.95 6.07
N THR A 115 -4.59 2.13 5.49
CA THR A 115 -3.16 2.46 5.37
C THR A 115 -2.93 3.67 4.49
N LEU A 116 -3.53 3.72 3.30
CA LEU A 116 -3.45 4.88 2.39
C LEU A 116 -3.98 6.13 3.08
N THR A 117 -5.16 6.03 3.69
CA THR A 117 -5.81 7.17 4.34
C THR A 117 -4.98 7.70 5.51
N GLN A 118 -4.47 6.83 6.38
CA GLN A 118 -3.65 7.25 7.53
C GLN A 118 -2.30 7.83 7.10
N PHE A 119 -1.67 7.23 6.09
CA PHE A 119 -0.35 7.65 5.65
C PHE A 119 -0.39 9.00 4.91
N LEU A 120 -1.42 9.22 4.09
CA LEU A 120 -1.62 10.47 3.35
C LEU A 120 -1.98 11.62 4.29
N PHE A 121 -3.02 11.43 5.10
CA PHE A 121 -3.63 12.53 5.82
C PHE A 121 -2.92 12.79 7.15
N LYS A 122 -2.39 11.77 7.85
CA LYS A 122 -1.81 11.92 9.19
C LYS A 122 -2.75 12.73 10.10
N ASP A 123 -2.41 13.99 10.38
CA ASP A 123 -3.19 14.95 11.18
C ASP A 123 -3.90 16.02 10.34
N ASN A 124 -3.72 16.02 9.02
CA ASN A 124 -4.33 16.94 8.06
C ASN A 124 -5.69 16.42 7.59
N THR A 125 -6.64 17.32 7.35
CA THR A 125 -7.96 16.99 6.80
C THR A 125 -8.02 17.09 5.28
N ARG A 126 -7.01 17.70 4.66
CA ARG A 126 -6.88 17.92 3.22
C ARG A 126 -5.41 17.78 2.82
N VAL A 127 -5.17 17.24 1.63
CA VAL A 127 -3.83 17.13 1.01
C VAL A 127 -3.91 17.49 -0.47
N SER A 128 -2.79 17.94 -1.04
CA SER A 128 -2.68 18.19 -2.47
C SER A 128 -2.61 16.88 -3.26
N THR A 129 -3.05 16.88 -4.51
CA THR A 129 -2.93 15.70 -5.38
C THR A 129 -1.48 15.35 -5.68
N MET A 130 -0.57 16.32 -5.66
CA MET A 130 0.88 16.08 -5.75
C MET A 130 1.40 15.26 -4.58
N GLU A 131 1.03 15.60 -3.34
CA GLU A 131 1.37 14.81 -2.15
C GLU A 131 0.79 13.41 -2.22
N VAL A 132 -0.42 13.26 -2.79
CA VAL A 132 -1.01 11.93 -3.02
C VAL A 132 -0.16 11.12 -4.01
N TYR A 133 0.21 11.70 -5.15
CA TYR A 133 1.06 11.03 -6.13
C TYR A 133 2.40 10.59 -5.54
N ASP A 134 3.03 11.45 -4.76
CA ASP A 134 4.29 11.13 -4.10
C ASP A 134 4.15 10.03 -3.07
N THR A 135 3.08 10.08 -2.28
CA THR A 135 2.78 9.04 -1.30
C THR A 135 2.49 7.70 -1.96
N LEU A 136 1.74 7.69 -3.06
CA LEU A 136 1.44 6.49 -3.83
C LEU A 136 2.71 5.83 -4.41
N LYS A 137 3.83 6.57 -4.51
CA LYS A 137 5.10 5.96 -4.89
C LYS A 137 5.61 4.99 -3.83
N TYR A 138 5.25 5.09 -2.55
CA TYR A 138 5.72 4.13 -1.54
C TYR A 138 5.07 2.75 -1.65
N PHE A 139 3.92 2.65 -2.31
CA PHE A 139 3.12 1.44 -2.36
C PHE A 139 3.36 0.68 -3.67
N PHE A 140 3.87 -0.54 -3.55
CA PHE A 140 4.27 -1.37 -4.69
C PHE A 140 3.17 -2.34 -5.16
N ARG A 141 2.30 -2.77 -4.25
CA ARG A 141 1.19 -3.71 -4.52
C ARG A 141 -0.10 -2.96 -4.81
N TYR A 142 -1.10 -3.68 -5.29
CA TYR A 142 -2.42 -3.19 -5.67
C TYR A 142 -2.32 -2.01 -6.64
N ASP A 143 -1.59 -2.22 -7.75
CA ASP A 143 -1.31 -1.20 -8.78
C ASP A 143 -2.60 -0.53 -9.32
N TYR A 144 -3.75 -1.21 -9.24
CA TYR A 144 -5.04 -0.65 -9.63
C TYR A 144 -5.43 0.58 -8.80
N TYR A 145 -5.09 0.66 -7.50
CA TYR A 145 -5.34 1.89 -6.71
C TYR A 145 -4.56 3.06 -7.28
N LYS A 146 -3.26 2.87 -7.51
CA LYS A 146 -2.39 3.93 -8.04
C LYS A 146 -2.90 4.42 -9.39
N LYS A 147 -3.24 3.50 -10.29
CA LYS A 147 -3.79 3.82 -11.61
C LYS A 147 -5.13 4.55 -11.49
N ALA A 148 -6.09 3.98 -10.78
CA ALA A 148 -7.44 4.54 -10.67
C ALA A 148 -7.48 5.92 -9.98
N ILE A 149 -6.73 6.11 -8.89
CA ILE A 149 -6.60 7.41 -8.22
C ILE A 149 -5.98 8.44 -9.17
N SER A 150 -4.91 8.04 -9.88
CA SER A 150 -4.21 8.95 -10.80
C SER A 150 -5.09 9.40 -11.95
N ASP A 151 -5.76 8.45 -12.60
CA ASP A 151 -6.65 8.70 -13.71
C ASP A 151 -7.85 9.56 -13.26
N TYR A 152 -8.37 9.33 -12.05
CA TYR A 152 -9.47 10.12 -11.51
C TYR A 152 -9.09 11.59 -11.27
N PHE A 153 -7.94 11.84 -10.63
CA PHE A 153 -7.45 13.20 -10.39
C PHE A 153 -7.16 13.95 -11.69
N ASN A 154 -6.59 13.26 -12.68
CA ASN A 154 -6.34 13.84 -14.00
C ASN A 154 -7.66 14.17 -14.74
N MET A 155 -8.63 13.26 -14.70
CA MET A 155 -9.92 13.44 -15.36
C MET A 155 -10.73 14.59 -14.76
N LYS A 156 -10.70 14.75 -13.43
CA LYS A 156 -11.44 15.78 -12.70
C LYS A 156 -10.64 17.07 -12.47
N TYR A 157 -9.37 17.12 -12.90
CA TYR A 157 -8.44 18.24 -12.67
C TYR A 157 -8.34 18.67 -11.19
N LEU A 158 -8.39 17.71 -10.26
CA LEU A 158 -8.35 17.99 -8.83
C LEU A 158 -6.94 18.42 -8.40
N ARG A 159 -6.86 19.52 -7.65
CA ARG A 159 -5.61 20.01 -7.04
C ARG A 159 -5.44 19.56 -5.60
N GLU A 160 -6.54 19.35 -4.90
CA GLU A 160 -6.58 18.91 -3.51
C GLU A 160 -7.73 17.94 -3.30
N VAL A 161 -7.64 17.14 -2.24
CA VAL A 161 -8.66 16.18 -1.84
C VAL A 161 -8.77 16.14 -0.32
N THR A 162 -10.00 16.09 0.21
CA THR A 162 -10.22 15.90 1.66
C THR A 162 -10.12 14.42 2.05
N GLN A 163 -9.94 14.16 3.33
CA GLN A 163 -9.86 12.79 3.84
C GLN A 163 -11.11 11.97 3.50
N ASP A 164 -12.30 12.56 3.63
CA ASP A 164 -13.56 11.87 3.35
C ASP A 164 -13.77 11.64 1.85
N GLN A 165 -13.42 12.62 1.01
CA GLN A 165 -13.42 12.45 -0.45
C GLN A 165 -12.46 11.33 -0.89
N PHE A 166 -11.29 11.24 -0.28
CA PHE A 166 -10.33 10.19 -0.59
C PHE A 166 -10.83 8.81 -0.14
N LYS A 167 -11.42 8.70 1.06
CA LYS A 167 -12.08 7.46 1.52
C LYS A 167 -13.21 7.02 0.58
N ASP A 168 -14.05 7.96 0.16
CA ASP A 168 -15.13 7.66 -0.77
C ASP A 168 -14.58 7.22 -2.14
N LEU A 169 -13.49 7.82 -2.61
CA LEU A 169 -12.83 7.44 -3.86
C LEU A 169 -12.32 6.00 -3.80
N ILE A 170 -11.52 5.65 -2.80
CA ILE A 170 -10.96 4.29 -2.67
C ILE A 170 -12.07 3.24 -2.49
N ASN A 171 -13.12 3.57 -1.74
CA ASN A 171 -14.29 2.70 -1.61
C ASN A 171 -14.99 2.44 -2.96
N GLN A 172 -15.12 3.47 -3.79
CA GLN A 172 -15.70 3.34 -5.13
C GLN A 172 -14.78 2.57 -6.10
N ILE A 173 -13.46 2.74 -5.96
CA ILE A 173 -12.47 1.98 -6.72
C ILE A 173 -12.62 0.48 -6.43
N ASP A 174 -12.65 0.09 -5.16
CA ASP A 174 -12.83 -1.31 -4.77
C ASP A 174 -14.18 -1.85 -5.23
N LYS A 175 -15.27 -1.10 -5.00
CA LYS A 175 -16.59 -1.53 -5.47
C LYS A 175 -16.55 -1.90 -6.95
N LYS A 176 -16.01 -1.02 -7.80
CA LYS A 176 -15.91 -1.28 -9.24
C LYS A 176 -14.96 -2.42 -9.59
N ALA A 177 -13.83 -2.54 -8.89
CA ALA A 177 -12.88 -3.64 -9.10
C ALA A 177 -13.49 -5.01 -8.78
N PHE A 178 -14.42 -5.08 -7.83
CA PHE A 178 -15.06 -6.32 -7.39
C PHE A 178 -16.42 -6.57 -8.07
N ASP A 179 -17.07 -5.56 -8.66
CA ASP A 179 -18.44 -5.65 -9.19
C ASP A 179 -18.63 -6.74 -10.26
N GLU A 180 -17.66 -6.96 -11.15
CA GLU A 180 -17.78 -7.95 -12.23
C GLU A 180 -17.78 -9.40 -11.74
N ASN A 181 -16.91 -9.70 -10.77
CA ASN A 181 -16.76 -11.04 -10.21
C ASN A 181 -16.33 -10.95 -8.73
N PRO A 182 -17.29 -10.68 -7.81
CA PRO A 182 -16.96 -10.38 -6.42
C PRO A 182 -16.24 -11.52 -5.69
N LEU A 183 -16.72 -12.76 -5.88
CA LEU A 183 -16.15 -13.93 -5.25
C LEU A 183 -14.72 -14.18 -5.75
N GLU A 184 -14.53 -14.26 -7.06
CA GLU A 184 -13.20 -14.54 -7.62
C GLU A 184 -12.21 -13.44 -7.23
N THR A 185 -12.57 -12.17 -7.38
CA THR A 185 -11.70 -11.04 -7.02
C THR A 185 -11.33 -11.06 -5.53
N THR A 186 -12.29 -11.40 -4.66
CA THR A 186 -12.01 -11.60 -3.23
C THR A 186 -11.02 -12.72 -2.99
N LEU A 187 -11.19 -13.86 -3.67
CA LEU A 187 -10.26 -14.97 -3.56
C LEU A 187 -8.86 -14.62 -4.11
N LYS A 188 -8.76 -13.82 -5.18
CA LYS A 188 -7.50 -13.25 -5.66
C LYS A 188 -6.82 -12.37 -4.61
N THR A 189 -7.58 -11.54 -3.90
CA THR A 189 -7.09 -10.73 -2.77
C THR A 189 -6.57 -11.62 -1.65
N VAL A 190 -7.33 -12.64 -1.24
CA VAL A 190 -6.91 -13.59 -0.20
C VAL A 190 -5.61 -14.29 -0.59
N LYS A 191 -5.51 -14.77 -1.84
CA LYS A 191 -4.28 -15.38 -2.35
C LYS A 191 -3.11 -14.42 -2.28
N THR A 192 -3.30 -13.16 -2.68
CA THR A 192 -2.25 -12.13 -2.61
C THR A 192 -1.73 -11.90 -1.19
N ILE A 193 -2.64 -11.89 -0.20
CA ILE A 193 -2.27 -11.77 1.22
C ILE A 193 -1.48 -13.00 1.66
N MET A 194 -1.93 -14.22 1.32
CA MET A 194 -1.25 -15.47 1.68
C MET A 194 0.14 -15.57 1.03
N GLU A 195 0.27 -15.21 -0.25
CA GLU A 195 1.55 -15.17 -0.95
C GLU A 195 2.51 -14.18 -0.30
N PHE A 196 2.05 -12.97 0.02
CA PHE A 196 2.86 -11.99 0.74
C PHE A 196 3.35 -12.51 2.09
N LEU A 197 2.44 -13.09 2.90
CA LEU A 197 2.84 -13.71 4.17
C LEU A 197 3.85 -14.83 3.96
N GLY A 198 3.71 -15.61 2.88
CA GLY A 198 4.66 -16.64 2.48
C GLY A 198 6.04 -16.11 2.12
N GLU A 199 6.11 -14.99 1.38
CA GLU A 199 7.36 -14.28 1.09
C GLU A 199 8.06 -13.79 2.37
N VAL A 200 7.27 -13.29 3.33
CA VAL A 200 7.73 -12.78 4.62
C VAL A 200 8.32 -13.91 5.49
N VAL A 201 7.71 -15.10 5.51
CA VAL A 201 8.20 -16.25 6.30
C VAL A 201 9.10 -17.23 5.53
N GLU A 202 9.32 -17.00 4.22
CA GLU A 202 10.09 -17.87 3.31
C GLU A 202 9.58 -19.32 3.25
N LYS A 203 8.26 -19.47 3.41
CA LYS A 203 7.57 -20.76 3.38
C LYS A 203 6.22 -20.59 2.73
N GLU A 204 5.72 -21.67 2.15
CA GLU A 204 4.35 -21.72 1.68
C GLU A 204 3.40 -21.54 2.88
N VAL A 205 2.63 -20.47 2.85
CA VAL A 205 1.59 -20.18 3.83
C VAL A 205 0.30 -20.78 3.30
N ASN A 206 -0.07 -21.91 3.89
CA ASN A 206 -1.27 -22.67 3.50
C ASN A 206 -2.51 -22.28 4.30
N THR A 207 -2.36 -21.42 5.30
CA THR A 207 -3.45 -20.97 6.17
C THR A 207 -3.39 -19.46 6.39
N LEU A 208 -4.55 -18.85 6.59
CA LEU A 208 -4.70 -17.44 6.93
C LEU A 208 -5.46 -17.33 8.24
N ALA A 209 -4.98 -16.48 9.15
CA ALA A 209 -5.71 -16.19 10.38
C ALA A 209 -7.08 -15.59 10.07
N VAL A 210 -8.14 -16.12 10.70
CA VAL A 210 -9.52 -15.67 10.47
C VAL A 210 -9.67 -14.18 10.80
N SER A 211 -8.96 -13.68 11.80
CA SER A 211 -8.90 -12.26 12.14
C SER A 211 -8.31 -11.41 11.01
N THR A 212 -7.25 -11.89 10.34
CA THR A 212 -6.62 -11.18 9.21
C THR A 212 -7.56 -11.16 8.01
N LEU A 213 -8.25 -12.27 7.73
CA LEU A 213 -9.29 -12.33 6.70
C LEU A 213 -10.40 -11.31 6.99
N TYR A 214 -10.95 -11.33 8.21
CA TYR A 214 -11.99 -10.38 8.63
C TYR A 214 -11.54 -8.93 8.41
N THR A 215 -10.36 -8.57 8.90
CA THR A 215 -9.81 -7.22 8.79
C THR A 215 -9.63 -6.81 7.32
N ALA A 216 -9.08 -7.68 6.48
CA ALA A 216 -8.86 -7.38 5.08
C ALA A 216 -10.15 -7.18 4.28
N LEU A 217 -11.17 -8.01 4.54
CA LEU A 217 -12.49 -7.88 3.90
C LEU A 217 -13.21 -6.63 4.40
N LYS A 218 -13.12 -6.34 5.70
CA LYS A 218 -13.79 -5.19 6.30
C LYS A 218 -13.22 -3.87 5.82
N ASP A 219 -11.89 -3.77 5.68
CA ASP A 219 -11.22 -2.57 5.18
C ASP A 219 -11.68 -2.20 3.76
N ARG A 220 -11.93 -3.21 2.91
CA ARG A 220 -12.41 -3.08 1.52
C ARG A 220 -13.94 -2.94 1.39
N ASN A 221 -14.65 -2.81 2.52
CA ASN A 221 -16.12 -2.78 2.60
C ASN A 221 -16.83 -4.00 1.96
N LEU A 222 -16.18 -5.17 1.96
CA LEU A 222 -16.81 -6.42 1.56
C LEU A 222 -17.62 -6.98 2.74
N ASP A 223 -18.61 -6.19 3.19
CA ASP A 223 -19.29 -6.38 4.47
C ASP A 223 -19.95 -7.76 4.59
N ASP A 224 -20.59 -8.24 3.53
CA ASP A 224 -21.23 -9.55 3.51
C ASP A 224 -20.21 -10.67 3.80
N TYR A 225 -19.05 -10.64 3.14
CA TYR A 225 -17.96 -11.60 3.36
C TYR A 225 -17.26 -11.41 4.70
N ALA A 226 -17.09 -10.17 5.15
CA ALA A 226 -16.52 -9.88 6.46
C ALA A 226 -17.41 -10.44 7.59
N GLN A 227 -18.74 -10.38 7.47
CA GLN A 227 -19.64 -11.01 8.44
C GLN A 227 -19.48 -12.53 8.48
N LEU A 228 -19.18 -13.19 7.35
CA LEU A 228 -18.90 -14.63 7.34
C LEU A 228 -17.66 -14.96 8.18
N ALA A 229 -16.55 -14.26 7.94
CA ALA A 229 -15.33 -14.44 8.72
C ALA A 229 -15.55 -14.14 10.22
N LYS A 230 -16.34 -13.10 10.53
CA LYS A 230 -16.71 -12.77 11.90
C LYS A 230 -17.51 -13.87 12.58
N ARG A 231 -18.49 -14.48 11.89
CA ARG A 231 -19.23 -15.64 12.41
C ARG A 231 -18.30 -16.79 12.77
N VAL A 232 -17.29 -17.08 11.94
CA VAL A 232 -16.29 -18.11 12.24
C VAL A 232 -15.58 -17.82 13.57
N MET A 233 -15.17 -16.56 13.81
CA MET A 233 -14.51 -16.16 15.05
C MET A 233 -15.42 -16.26 16.29
N GLU A 234 -16.73 -16.03 16.13
CA GLU A 234 -17.70 -16.01 17.24
C GLU A 234 -18.32 -17.38 17.54
N GLU A 235 -18.51 -18.20 16.51
CA GLU A 235 -19.26 -19.47 16.59
C GLU A 235 -18.35 -20.72 16.59
N THR A 236 -17.06 -20.56 16.29
CA THR A 236 -16.10 -21.68 16.23
C THR A 236 -14.79 -21.37 16.96
N ASP A 237 -14.03 -22.41 17.31
CA ASP A 237 -12.68 -22.27 17.88
C ASP A 237 -11.57 -22.12 16.82
N ILE A 238 -11.95 -22.04 15.53
CA ILE A 238 -11.01 -22.03 14.41
C ILE A 238 -10.35 -20.66 14.29
N GLN A 239 -9.01 -20.64 14.41
CA GLN A 239 -8.21 -19.41 14.35
C GLN A 239 -7.58 -19.16 12.99
N GLU A 240 -7.40 -20.22 12.19
CA GLU A 240 -6.79 -20.17 10.87
C GLU A 240 -7.60 -21.04 9.90
N MET A 241 -7.68 -20.63 8.64
CA MET A 241 -8.35 -21.37 7.57
C MET A 241 -7.41 -21.51 6.38
N ASN A 242 -7.45 -22.66 5.70
CA ASN A 242 -6.80 -22.80 4.39
C ASN A 242 -7.63 -22.16 3.27
N PHE A 243 -7.05 -22.07 2.08
CA PHE A 243 -7.69 -21.42 0.95
C PHE A 243 -9.01 -22.07 0.54
N GLU A 244 -9.08 -23.41 0.55
CA GLU A 244 -10.30 -24.15 0.20
C GLU A 244 -11.43 -23.93 1.22
N GLU A 245 -11.10 -23.82 2.50
CA GLU A 245 -12.04 -23.48 3.57
C GLU A 245 -12.58 -22.05 3.39
N ILE A 246 -11.71 -21.10 3.04
CA ILE A 246 -12.11 -19.73 2.74
C ILE A 246 -13.01 -19.70 1.49
N GLU A 247 -12.65 -20.42 0.42
CA GLU A 247 -13.48 -20.51 -0.78
C GLU A 247 -14.87 -21.07 -0.47
N LYS A 248 -14.96 -22.17 0.28
CA LYS A 248 -16.25 -22.76 0.69
C LYS A 248 -17.06 -21.81 1.57
N LEU A 249 -16.40 -21.10 2.48
CA LEU A 249 -17.05 -20.10 3.33
C LEU A 249 -17.65 -18.98 2.48
N LEU A 250 -16.86 -18.38 1.58
CA LEU A 250 -17.28 -17.22 0.79
C LEU A 250 -18.30 -17.56 -0.30
N ARG A 251 -18.22 -18.77 -0.88
CA ARG A 251 -19.09 -19.22 -1.96
C ARG A 251 -20.42 -19.76 -1.44
N ASP A 252 -20.36 -20.65 -0.44
CA ASP A 252 -21.48 -21.49 -0.04
C ASP A 252 -21.95 -21.20 1.39
N GLU A 253 -21.33 -20.24 2.08
CA GLU A 253 -21.54 -19.97 3.51
C GLU A 253 -21.31 -21.20 4.40
N ILE A 254 -20.46 -22.13 3.94
CA ILE A 254 -20.15 -23.34 4.70
C ILE A 254 -19.09 -23.00 5.75
N MET A 255 -19.46 -23.17 7.02
CA MET A 255 -18.55 -22.94 8.14
C MET A 255 -17.38 -23.93 8.10
N PRO A 256 -16.16 -23.50 8.46
CA PRO A 256 -15.00 -24.37 8.52
C PRO A 256 -15.20 -25.45 9.61
N GLY A 257 -14.62 -26.64 9.39
CA GLY A 257 -14.76 -27.79 10.30
C GLY A 257 -16.06 -28.60 10.14
N VAL A 258 -16.99 -28.20 9.26
CA VAL A 258 -18.15 -29.02 8.88
C VAL A 258 -17.67 -30.23 8.06
N LYS A 259 -18.04 -31.44 8.46
CA LYS A 259 -17.63 -32.67 7.77
C LYS A 259 -18.31 -32.76 6.40
N GLU A 260 -17.58 -33.16 5.37
CA GLU A 260 -18.09 -33.32 3.99
C GLU A 260 -19.36 -34.19 3.89
N ALA A 261 -19.55 -35.13 4.82
CA ALA A 261 -20.75 -35.97 4.89
C ALA A 261 -22.05 -35.21 5.22
N GLU A 262 -21.97 -33.99 5.72
CA GLU A 262 -23.13 -33.12 6.06
C GLU A 262 -23.45 -32.12 4.94
N ILE A 263 -22.61 -32.04 3.89
CA ILE A 263 -22.79 -31.16 2.75
C ILE A 263 -23.63 -31.90 1.69
N LYS A 264 -24.78 -31.32 1.31
CA LYS A 264 -25.76 -31.99 0.44
C LYS A 264 -25.25 -32.21 -0.99
N GLU A 265 -24.32 -31.38 -1.47
CA GLU A 265 -23.62 -31.53 -2.74
C GLU A 265 -22.16 -31.07 -2.59
N PRO A 266 -21.16 -31.86 -3.01
CA PRO A 266 -19.77 -31.41 -2.97
C PRO A 266 -19.55 -30.29 -3.99
N THR A 267 -19.26 -29.08 -3.52
CA THR A 267 -18.93 -27.96 -4.41
C THR A 267 -17.56 -28.17 -5.03
N GLU A 268 -17.45 -28.02 -6.35
CA GLU A 268 -16.14 -27.94 -7.02
C GLU A 268 -15.46 -26.63 -6.62
N VAL A 269 -14.38 -26.74 -5.84
CA VAL A 269 -13.48 -25.63 -5.53
C VAL A 269 -12.63 -25.29 -6.77
N ILE A 270 -12.42 -24.00 -7.02
CA ILE A 270 -11.48 -23.51 -8.04
C ILE A 270 -10.08 -24.01 -7.67
N GLY A 271 -9.71 -23.86 -6.39
CA GLY A 271 -8.43 -24.27 -5.83
C GLY A 271 -7.33 -23.23 -6.00
N TYR A 272 -6.40 -23.20 -5.03
CA TYR A 272 -5.34 -22.19 -4.91
C TYR A 272 -4.48 -22.02 -6.17
N ASP A 273 -4.15 -23.12 -6.85
CA ASP A 273 -3.28 -23.11 -8.03
C ASP A 273 -3.94 -22.54 -9.29
N LYS A 274 -5.28 -22.57 -9.38
CA LYS A 274 -6.00 -22.15 -10.59
C LYS A 274 -6.42 -20.69 -10.57
N ILE A 275 -6.40 -20.07 -9.40
CA ILE A 275 -6.73 -18.65 -9.26
C ILE A 275 -5.43 -17.85 -9.33
N GLU A 276 -5.36 -16.87 -10.22
CA GLU A 276 -4.24 -15.92 -10.25
C GLU A 276 -4.33 -14.96 -9.05
N ASN A 277 -3.23 -14.31 -8.67
CA ASN A 277 -3.31 -13.27 -7.64
C ASN A 277 -3.87 -11.96 -8.23
N ILE A 278 -4.27 -11.00 -7.37
CA ILE A 278 -4.93 -9.78 -7.85
C ILE A 278 -3.95 -8.85 -8.60
N GLU A 279 -2.66 -8.95 -8.27
CA GLU A 279 -1.57 -8.20 -8.92
C GLU A 279 -1.38 -8.60 -10.38
N GLU A 280 -1.62 -9.87 -10.71
CA GLU A 280 -1.57 -10.39 -12.08
C GLU A 280 -2.84 -10.02 -12.86
N SER A 281 -4.00 -10.14 -12.23
CA SER A 281 -5.28 -9.87 -12.88
C SER A 281 -5.53 -8.40 -13.21
N LYS A 282 -4.96 -7.48 -12.41
CA LYS A 282 -5.05 -6.01 -12.55
C LYS A 282 -6.46 -5.53 -12.96
N PRO A 283 -7.44 -5.59 -12.05
CA PRO A 283 -8.83 -5.25 -12.38
C PRO A 283 -8.92 -3.86 -13.00
N GLU A 284 -9.71 -3.75 -14.08
CA GLU A 284 -9.96 -2.47 -14.73
C GLU A 284 -11.04 -1.69 -13.95
N VAL A 285 -10.72 -0.45 -13.60
CA VAL A 285 -11.63 0.42 -12.83
C VAL A 285 -12.13 1.53 -13.76
N ALA A 286 -13.36 1.41 -14.22
CA ALA A 286 -13.99 2.46 -15.04
C ALA A 286 -14.35 3.66 -14.16
N LEU A 287 -13.82 4.86 -14.45
CA LEU A 287 -13.93 6.01 -13.53
C LEU A 287 -15.12 6.94 -13.82
N GLU A 288 -15.79 6.76 -14.95
CA GLU A 288 -16.78 7.69 -15.49
C GLU A 288 -17.96 7.94 -14.53
N ASP A 289 -18.37 6.93 -13.76
CA ASP A 289 -19.47 7.04 -12.80
C ASP A 289 -19.04 7.34 -11.35
N ILE A 290 -17.75 7.64 -11.12
CA ILE A 290 -17.31 8.03 -9.76
C ILE A 290 -17.66 9.50 -9.54
N GLU A 291 -18.58 9.73 -8.61
CA GLU A 291 -18.94 11.06 -8.12
C GLU A 291 -18.52 11.17 -6.65
N LEU A 292 -17.70 12.18 -6.34
CA LEU A 292 -17.35 12.54 -4.98
C LEU A 292 -18.24 13.68 -4.50
N GLN A 293 -18.55 13.69 -3.21
CA GLN A 293 -19.25 14.82 -2.61
C GLN A 293 -18.40 16.08 -2.77
N GLU A 294 -19.01 17.18 -3.25
CA GLU A 294 -18.32 18.46 -3.37
C GLU A 294 -17.83 18.92 -1.99
N SER A 295 -16.53 19.17 -1.88
CA SER A 295 -15.97 19.83 -0.73
C SER A 295 -16.41 21.29 -0.79
N ILE A 296 -16.98 21.79 0.31
CA ILE A 296 -17.28 23.22 0.45
C ILE A 296 -15.96 23.97 0.23
N GLU A 297 -15.85 24.71 -0.86
CA GLU A 297 -14.77 25.66 -1.10
C GLU A 297 -14.78 26.67 0.06
N VAL A 298 -13.70 26.70 0.83
CA VAL A 298 -13.42 27.88 1.65
C VAL A 298 -12.90 28.90 0.66
N GLU A 299 -13.70 29.92 0.35
CA GLU A 299 -13.29 31.07 -0.45
C GLU A 299 -11.92 31.53 0.04
N ALA A 300 -10.93 31.53 -0.85
CA ALA A 300 -9.69 32.23 -0.60
C ALA A 300 -10.07 33.71 -0.39
N GLU A 301 -9.89 34.21 0.83
CA GLU A 301 -9.95 35.65 1.08
C GLU A 301 -8.89 36.28 0.17
N GLU A 302 -9.35 36.97 -0.88
CA GLU A 302 -8.52 37.90 -1.65
C GLU A 302 -7.97 38.92 -0.65
N GLU A 303 -6.68 38.82 -0.33
CA GLU A 303 -5.94 39.91 0.29
C GLU A 303 -6.06 41.12 -0.63
N VAL A 304 -6.96 42.04 -0.26
CA VAL A 304 -7.06 43.36 -0.86
C VAL A 304 -5.74 44.07 -0.53
N GLU A 305 -4.91 44.27 -1.55
CA GLU A 305 -3.81 45.25 -1.52
C GLU A 305 -4.41 46.62 -1.19
N GLU A 306 -4.25 47.07 0.06
CA GLU A 306 -4.37 48.49 0.39
C GLU A 306 -3.08 49.18 -0.06
N GLU A 307 -3.14 49.79 -1.26
CA GLU A 307 -2.29 50.93 -1.60
C GLU A 307 -2.59 52.08 -0.62
N GLU A 308 -1.64 52.44 0.24
CA GLU A 308 -1.64 53.73 0.92
C GLU A 308 -0.62 54.69 0.27
N GLU A 309 -1.10 55.94 0.13
CA GLU A 309 -0.61 57.10 -0.62
C GLU A 309 0.76 57.68 -0.24
#